data_AF-A0A0F8DEH9-F1
#
_entry.id   AF-A0A0F8DEH9-F1
#
_cell.length_a   1.000
_cell.length_b   1.000
_cell.length_c   1.000
_cell.angle_alpha   90.00
_cell.angle_beta   90.00
_cell.angle_gamma   90.00
#
_symmetry.space_group_name_H-M   'P 1'
#
loop_
_entity.id
_entity.type
_entity.pdbx_description
1 polymer ?
#
loop_
_entity_poly.entity_id
_entity_poly.type
_entity_poly.pdbx_seq_one_letter_code
_entity_poly.pdbx_strand_id
1 'polypeptide(L)'
;MPIEDVLLDLKNKIEKNLPAGVTITDVEFEGPQLVLYTEEPRKFADDGNIIRNLAKELRTRIAMRPDPRVLATPEDSISIIEEVVPKESVISSYYFDPDSGEVIIEAEKPGLVIGKHGATLREITKQIGWIPKVVRTPPIKSRTVKNIREFMRNNLKERKEILKTVGRKIHRECTSKDQWVRVTALGGCKEVGRSCFLLSTPESRILIDCGVNVGSDENMTPFLYVPEVFPLSYIDAVIVTHAHLDHQGLVPLLFKYGYEGPVYCTPPTRDLMVLLQLDYIDVAAKEGKKSPYESGMITKTLKHTIPLDLSLIHI
;
A
#
# COMPACT_ATOMS: atom_id res chain seq x y z
N MET A 1 -12.24 -20.72 -12.81
CA MET A 1 -11.60 -20.28 -14.07
C MET A 1 -10.16 -19.88 -13.76
N PRO A 2 -9.14 -20.19 -14.58
CA PRO A 2 -7.81 -19.63 -14.43
C PRO A 2 -7.87 -18.10 -14.32
N ILE A 3 -7.11 -17.50 -13.41
CA ILE A 3 -7.16 -16.06 -13.16
C ILE A 3 -6.77 -15.23 -14.39
N GLU A 4 -5.94 -15.78 -15.27
CA GLU A 4 -5.53 -15.15 -16.52
C GLU A 4 -6.69 -15.00 -17.51
N ASP A 5 -7.58 -16.00 -17.57
CA ASP A 5 -8.78 -15.93 -18.42
C ASP A 5 -9.76 -14.87 -17.90
N VAL A 6 -9.88 -14.72 -16.58
CA VAL A 6 -10.70 -13.67 -15.96
C VAL A 6 -10.15 -12.28 -16.28
N LEU A 7 -8.83 -12.10 -16.22
CA LEU A 7 -8.19 -10.83 -16.58
C LEU A 7 -8.36 -10.52 -18.08
N LEU A 8 -8.28 -11.54 -18.94
CA LEU A 8 -8.49 -11.37 -20.38
C LEU A 8 -9.94 -11.00 -20.71
N ASP A 9 -10.92 -11.62 -20.05
CA ASP A 9 -12.33 -11.26 -20.20
C ASP A 9 -12.59 -9.82 -19.72
N LEU A 10 -12.01 -9.44 -18.57
CA LEU A 10 -12.06 -8.07 -18.08
C LEU A 10 -11.44 -7.08 -19.07
N LYS A 11 -10.27 -7.39 -19.63
CA LYS A 11 -9.62 -6.56 -20.65
C LYS A 11 -10.54 -6.35 -21.87
N ASN A 12 -11.08 -7.44 -22.42
CA ASN A 12 -11.99 -7.37 -23.56
C ASN A 12 -13.26 -6.58 -23.25
N LYS A 13 -13.79 -6.68 -22.03
CA LYS A 13 -14.96 -5.93 -21.58
C LYS A 13 -14.64 -4.43 -21.44
N ILE A 14 -13.48 -4.09 -20.90
CA ILE A 14 -13.03 -2.70 -20.75
C ILE A 14 -12.83 -2.07 -22.13
N GLU A 15 -12.13 -2.76 -23.05
CA GLU A 15 -11.87 -2.25 -24.41
C GLU A 15 -13.15 -1.93 -25.19
N LYS A 16 -14.23 -2.69 -25.00
CA LYS A 16 -15.54 -2.42 -25.61
C LYS A 16 -16.20 -1.14 -25.10
N ASN A 17 -15.90 -0.74 -23.87
CA ASN A 17 -16.51 0.41 -23.20
C ASN A 17 -15.61 1.66 -23.24
N LEU A 18 -14.37 1.54 -23.73
CA LEU A 18 -13.48 2.68 -23.88
C LEU A 18 -13.90 3.56 -25.07
N PRO A 19 -13.78 4.90 -24.96
CA PRO A 19 -14.07 5.79 -26.06
C PRO A 19 -13.07 5.61 -27.20
N ALA A 20 -13.50 5.98 -28.42
CA ALA A 20 -12.69 5.84 -29.62
C ALA A 20 -11.33 6.53 -29.46
N GLY A 21 -10.26 5.77 -29.72
CA GLY A 21 -8.90 6.26 -29.64
C GLY A 21 -8.26 6.18 -28.24
N VAL A 22 -8.90 5.60 -27.22
CA VAL A 22 -8.25 5.31 -25.93
C VAL A 22 -7.90 3.82 -25.86
N THR A 23 -6.63 3.51 -25.61
CA THR A 23 -6.15 2.12 -25.53
C THR A 23 -5.52 1.79 -24.18
N ILE A 24 -5.60 0.51 -23.81
CA ILE A 24 -4.93 -0.07 -22.64
C ILE A 24 -3.99 -1.19 -23.11
N THR A 25 -2.90 -1.39 -22.39
CA THR A 25 -1.92 -2.44 -22.71
C THR A 25 -2.23 -3.70 -21.92
N ASP A 26 -2.33 -3.57 -20.60
CA ASP A 26 -2.56 -4.68 -19.67
C ASP A 26 -3.57 -4.32 -18.58
N VAL A 27 -4.14 -5.38 -17.99
CA VAL A 27 -5.07 -5.32 -16.87
C VAL A 27 -4.60 -6.30 -15.81
N GLU A 28 -4.35 -5.81 -14.60
CA GLU A 28 -3.86 -6.64 -13.49
C GLU A 28 -4.60 -6.29 -12.19
N PHE A 29 -4.75 -7.28 -11.31
CA PHE A 29 -5.16 -7.03 -9.93
C PHE A 29 -3.94 -6.76 -9.08
N GLU A 30 -3.79 -5.54 -8.57
CA GLU A 30 -2.69 -5.17 -7.68
C GLU A 30 -3.23 -4.66 -6.35
N GLY A 31 -3.08 -5.49 -5.31
CA GLY A 31 -3.72 -5.26 -4.02
C GLY A 31 -5.23 -5.15 -4.15
N PRO A 32 -5.89 -4.15 -3.52
CA PRO A 32 -7.34 -4.01 -3.59
C PRO A 32 -7.85 -3.34 -4.88
N GLN A 33 -7.00 -3.07 -5.87
CA GLN A 33 -7.34 -2.32 -7.07
C GLN A 33 -7.23 -3.17 -8.34
N LEU A 34 -8.11 -2.89 -9.30
CA LEU A 34 -7.94 -3.26 -10.70
C LEU A 34 -7.10 -2.17 -11.38
N VAL A 35 -5.92 -2.52 -11.88
CA VAL A 35 -4.99 -1.59 -12.51
C VAL A 35 -5.06 -1.73 -14.02
N LEU A 36 -5.28 -0.60 -14.70
CA LEU A 36 -5.22 -0.48 -16.16
C LEU A 36 -3.91 0.17 -16.54
N TYR A 37 -3.08 -0.54 -17.30
CA TYR A 37 -1.88 0.03 -17.89
C TYR A 37 -2.18 0.65 -19.25
N THR A 38 -1.54 1.78 -19.54
CA THR A 38 -1.70 2.49 -20.81
C THR A 38 -0.41 3.18 -21.23
N GLU A 39 -0.10 3.14 -22.51
CA GLU A 39 0.96 3.96 -23.12
C GLU A 39 0.51 5.43 -23.29
N GLU A 40 -0.78 5.72 -23.08
CA GLU A 40 -1.39 7.03 -23.33
C GLU A 40 -2.04 7.60 -22.06
N PRO A 41 -1.31 7.77 -20.94
CA PRO A 41 -1.87 8.21 -19.65
C PRO A 41 -2.58 9.57 -19.74
N ARG A 42 -2.17 10.40 -20.72
CA ARG A 42 -2.76 11.71 -20.97
C ARG A 42 -4.25 11.66 -21.31
N LYS A 43 -4.70 10.68 -22.11
CA LYS A 43 -6.11 10.60 -22.52
C LYS A 43 -7.02 10.34 -21.31
N PHE A 44 -6.53 9.59 -20.33
CA PHE A 44 -7.22 9.34 -19.07
C PHE A 44 -7.15 10.53 -18.11
N ALA A 45 -6.09 11.34 -18.17
CA ALA A 45 -5.98 12.57 -17.38
C ALA A 45 -6.91 13.68 -17.90
N ASP A 46 -7.11 13.76 -19.22
CA ASP A 46 -7.99 14.76 -19.85
C ASP A 46 -9.48 14.44 -19.61
N ASP A 47 -9.87 13.16 -19.59
CA ASP A 47 -11.23 12.72 -19.25
C ASP A 47 -11.29 11.74 -18.06
N GLY A 48 -11.35 12.31 -16.86
CA GLY A 48 -11.52 11.55 -15.62
C GLY A 48 -12.85 10.79 -15.51
N ASN A 49 -13.81 10.98 -16.42
CA ASN A 49 -15.06 10.22 -16.38
C ASN A 49 -14.90 8.78 -16.86
N ILE A 50 -13.87 8.48 -17.67
CA ILE A 50 -13.61 7.12 -18.17
C ILE A 50 -13.45 6.15 -17.00
N ILE A 51 -12.51 6.45 -16.09
CA ILE A 51 -12.23 5.62 -14.92
C ILE A 51 -13.43 5.59 -13.96
N ARG A 52 -14.11 6.73 -13.77
CA ARG A 52 -15.29 6.80 -12.90
C ARG A 52 -16.45 5.93 -13.40
N ASN A 53 -16.69 5.90 -14.70
CA ASN A 53 -17.75 5.11 -15.31
C ASN A 53 -17.42 3.61 -15.27
N LEU A 54 -16.19 3.24 -15.62
CA LEU A 54 -15.72 1.85 -15.53
C LEU A 54 -15.79 1.32 -14.09
N ALA A 55 -15.38 2.12 -13.10
CA ALA A 55 -15.42 1.73 -11.69
C ALA A 55 -16.86 1.48 -11.20
N LYS A 56 -17.83 2.27 -11.66
CA LYS A 56 -19.26 2.08 -11.34
C LYS A 56 -19.81 0.81 -11.99
N GLU A 57 -19.43 0.53 -13.23
CA GLU A 57 -19.92 -0.63 -13.98
C GLU A 57 -19.36 -1.95 -13.43
N LEU A 58 -18.06 -1.98 -13.14
CA LEU A 58 -17.38 -3.18 -12.62
C LEU A 58 -17.50 -3.33 -11.10
N ARG A 59 -18.05 -2.33 -10.39
CA ARG A 59 -18.19 -2.28 -8.93
C ARG A 59 -16.87 -2.56 -8.19
N THR A 60 -15.75 -2.19 -8.81
CA THR A 60 -14.41 -2.35 -8.26
C THR A 60 -13.64 -1.04 -8.38
N ARG A 61 -12.61 -0.88 -7.54
CA ARG A 61 -11.74 0.28 -7.61
C ARG A 61 -10.77 0.12 -8.75
N ILE A 62 -10.81 1.07 -9.67
CA ILE A 62 -9.96 1.09 -10.85
C ILE A 62 -8.92 2.20 -10.69
N ALA A 63 -7.65 1.85 -10.91
CA ALA A 63 -6.56 2.79 -11.04
C ALA A 63 -6.00 2.70 -12.45
N MET A 64 -5.69 3.84 -13.06
CA MET A 64 -4.94 3.90 -14.31
C MET A 64 -3.47 4.18 -13.97
N ARG A 65 -2.56 3.47 -14.62
CA ARG A 65 -1.13 3.71 -14.49
C ARG A 65 -0.46 3.81 -15.85
N PRO A 66 0.55 4.68 -16.00
CA PRO A 66 1.40 4.66 -17.17
C PRO A 66 2.09 3.29 -17.31
N ASP A 67 2.17 2.79 -18.53
CA ASP A 67 2.96 1.61 -18.84
C ASP A 67 4.44 1.89 -18.52
N PRO A 68 5.18 0.96 -17.89
CA PRO A 68 6.60 1.16 -17.60
C PRO A 68 7.44 1.55 -18.83
N ARG A 69 7.01 1.20 -20.04
CA ARG A 69 7.69 1.55 -21.30
C ARG A 69 7.63 3.05 -21.64
N VAL A 70 6.66 3.78 -21.10
CA VAL A 70 6.49 5.23 -21.33
C VAL A 70 6.94 6.08 -20.15
N LEU A 71 7.45 5.46 -19.08
CA LEU A 71 8.00 6.15 -17.91
C LEU A 71 9.50 6.43 -18.12
N ALA A 72 9.88 7.70 -18.01
CA ALA A 72 11.28 8.09 -17.98
C ALA A 72 11.96 7.56 -16.70
N THR A 73 13.30 7.42 -16.74
CA THR A 73 14.06 7.02 -15.55
C THR A 73 13.93 8.10 -14.46
N PRO A 74 14.03 7.75 -13.17
CA PRO A 74 13.99 8.74 -12.09
C PRO A 74 15.03 9.84 -12.26
N GLU A 75 16.23 9.50 -12.74
CA GLU A 75 17.34 10.42 -12.94
C GLU A 75 17.04 11.43 -14.05
N ASP A 76 16.61 10.95 -15.23
CA ASP A 76 16.22 11.83 -16.35
C ASP A 76 14.98 12.66 -16.01
N SER A 77 14.04 12.06 -15.27
CA SER A 77 12.82 12.74 -14.84
C SER A 77 13.13 13.93 -13.93
N ILE A 78 14.10 13.81 -13.03
CA ILE A 78 14.54 14.91 -12.16
C ILE A 78 15.09 16.06 -13.00
N SER A 79 15.96 15.77 -13.96
CA SER A 79 16.52 16.81 -14.85
C SER A 79 15.43 17.54 -15.63
N ILE A 80 14.48 16.80 -16.20
CA ILE A 80 13.36 17.39 -16.95
C ILE A 80 12.47 18.25 -16.04
N ILE A 81 12.18 17.78 -14.81
CA ILE A 81 11.37 18.57 -13.86
C ILE A 81 12.09 19.87 -13.50
N GLU A 82 13.40 19.84 -13.28
CA GLU A 82 14.20 21.02 -12.94
C GLU A 82 14.31 22.04 -14.08
N GLU A 83 14.20 21.59 -15.33
CA GLU A 83 14.15 22.46 -16.51
C GLU A 83 12.77 23.12 -16.69
N VAL A 84 11.69 22.38 -16.45
CA VAL A 84 10.31 22.84 -16.66
C VAL A 84 9.84 23.74 -15.52
N VAL A 85 10.27 23.47 -14.28
CA VAL A 85 9.79 24.17 -13.09
C VAL A 85 10.66 25.40 -12.76
N PRO A 86 10.06 26.57 -12.45
CA PRO A 86 10.83 27.75 -12.05
C PRO A 86 11.67 27.50 -10.79
N LYS A 87 12.92 27.98 -10.77
CA LYS A 87 13.86 27.79 -9.63
C LYS A 87 13.34 28.40 -8.32
N GLU A 88 12.44 29.37 -8.40
CA GLU A 88 11.80 30.02 -7.26
C GLU A 88 10.81 29.12 -6.52
N SER A 89 10.46 27.97 -7.09
CA SER A 89 9.59 26.96 -6.47
C SER A 89 10.23 26.27 -5.27
N VAL A 90 11.57 26.24 -5.22
CA VAL A 90 12.42 25.61 -4.19
C VAL A 90 11.96 24.17 -3.90
N ILE A 91 12.29 23.26 -4.81
CA ILE A 91 12.02 21.83 -4.66
C ILE A 91 13.02 21.24 -3.66
N SER A 92 12.50 20.54 -2.64
CA SER A 92 13.29 19.90 -1.59
C SER A 92 13.56 18.43 -1.85
N SER A 93 12.62 17.67 -2.42
CA SER A 93 12.79 16.23 -2.63
C SER A 93 11.85 15.67 -3.70
N TYR A 94 12.22 14.51 -4.22
CA TYR A 94 11.44 13.72 -5.16
C TYR A 94 11.25 12.30 -4.62
N TYR A 95 10.06 11.74 -4.78
CA TYR A 95 9.81 10.33 -4.51
C TYR A 95 8.97 9.73 -5.65
N PHE A 96 9.59 8.84 -6.41
CA PHE A 96 8.92 8.09 -7.47
C PHE A 96 8.28 6.86 -6.85
N ASP A 97 6.95 6.86 -6.80
CA ASP A 97 6.18 5.79 -6.17
C ASP A 97 5.96 4.63 -7.15
N PRO A 98 6.60 3.48 -6.91
CA PRO A 98 6.46 2.33 -7.80
C PRO A 98 5.06 1.73 -7.79
N ASP A 99 4.35 1.89 -6.68
CA ASP A 99 3.02 1.32 -6.48
C ASP A 99 1.95 2.06 -7.28
N SER A 100 2.22 3.26 -7.80
CA SER A 100 1.20 4.09 -8.46
C SER A 100 1.63 4.71 -9.79
N GLY A 101 2.94 4.73 -10.09
CA GLY A 101 3.43 5.45 -11.27
C GLY A 101 3.37 6.98 -11.09
N GLU A 102 3.37 7.43 -9.83
CA GLU A 102 3.29 8.83 -9.45
C GLU A 102 4.67 9.34 -8.98
N VAL A 103 4.95 10.62 -9.20
CA VAL A 103 6.11 11.30 -8.62
C VAL A 103 5.66 12.33 -7.62
N ILE A 104 6.01 12.12 -6.35
CA ILE A 104 5.77 13.08 -5.27
C ILE A 104 6.88 14.13 -5.31
N ILE A 105 6.51 15.38 -5.52
CA ILE A 105 7.41 16.54 -5.59
C ILE A 105 7.17 17.40 -4.35
N GLU A 106 8.15 17.48 -3.46
CA GLU A 106 8.10 18.35 -2.27
C GLU A 106 8.70 19.71 -2.60
N ALA A 107 7.91 20.78 -2.54
CA ALA A 107 8.36 22.14 -2.84
C ALA A 107 7.92 23.15 -1.79
N GLU A 108 8.72 24.20 -1.52
CA GLU A 108 8.32 25.26 -0.58
C GLU A 108 7.15 26.07 -1.12
N LYS A 109 7.12 26.29 -2.44
CA LYS A 109 6.04 26.98 -3.16
C LYS A 109 5.37 26.06 -4.18
N PRO A 110 4.45 25.17 -3.75
CA PRO A 110 3.76 24.23 -4.64
C PRO A 110 3.04 24.88 -5.82
N GLY A 111 2.48 26.08 -5.63
CA GLY A 111 1.73 26.77 -6.69
C GLY A 111 2.54 27.06 -7.95
N LEU A 112 3.86 27.25 -7.83
CA LEU A 112 4.74 27.47 -8.98
C LEU A 112 5.02 26.18 -9.75
N VAL A 113 5.10 25.04 -9.04
CA VAL A 113 5.25 23.72 -9.64
C VAL A 113 3.97 23.30 -10.36
N ILE A 114 2.81 23.64 -9.81
CA ILE A 114 1.52 23.30 -10.42
C ILE A 114 1.30 24.12 -11.70
N GLY A 115 1.68 25.40 -11.67
CA GLY A 115 1.44 26.35 -12.75
C GLY A 115 -0.01 26.82 -12.85
N LYS A 116 -0.27 27.80 -13.72
CA LYS A 116 -1.62 28.32 -13.95
C LYS A 116 -2.53 27.22 -14.50
N HIS A 117 -3.62 26.91 -13.81
CA HIS A 117 -4.57 25.85 -14.18
C HIS A 117 -3.90 24.48 -14.45
N GLY A 118 -2.83 24.16 -13.71
CA GLY A 118 -2.13 22.86 -13.86
C GLY A 118 -1.37 22.70 -15.18
N ALA A 119 -1.04 23.79 -15.88
CA ALA A 119 -0.32 23.72 -17.15
C ALA A 119 1.06 23.04 -16.99
N THR A 120 1.80 23.40 -15.94
CA THR A 120 3.13 22.85 -15.68
C THR A 120 3.07 21.37 -15.34
N LEU A 121 2.11 20.91 -14.52
CA LEU A 121 1.93 19.48 -14.24
C LEU A 121 1.65 18.66 -15.50
N ARG A 122 0.81 19.20 -16.39
CA ARG A 122 0.49 18.55 -17.66
C ARG A 122 1.70 18.46 -18.57
N GLU A 123 2.54 19.49 -18.60
CA GLU A 123 3.79 19.47 -19.37
C GLU A 123 4.81 18.49 -18.78
N ILE A 124 4.98 18.45 -17.46
CA ILE A 124 5.83 17.45 -16.79
C ILE A 124 5.35 16.04 -17.18
N THR A 125 4.07 15.74 -16.95
CA THR A 125 3.48 14.41 -17.28
C THR A 125 3.71 14.05 -18.75
N LYS A 126 3.61 15.01 -19.66
CA LYS A 126 3.82 14.80 -21.09
C LYS A 126 5.28 14.44 -21.43
N GLN A 127 6.25 14.97 -20.70
CA GLN A 127 7.67 14.71 -20.98
C GLN A 127 8.19 13.47 -20.27
N ILE A 128 7.73 13.19 -19.03
CA ILE A 128 8.28 12.09 -18.20
C ILE A 128 7.35 10.89 -18.04
N GLY A 129 6.08 11.01 -18.42
CA GLY A 129 5.05 9.97 -18.24
C GLY A 129 4.52 9.82 -16.81
N TRP A 130 5.35 10.08 -15.79
CA TRP A 130 4.96 10.06 -14.38
C TRP A 130 3.88 11.09 -14.06
N ILE A 131 2.97 10.74 -13.16
CA ILE A 131 1.92 11.65 -12.69
C ILE A 131 2.45 12.46 -11.50
N PRO A 132 2.65 13.80 -11.63
CA PRO A 132 3.22 14.61 -10.57
C PRO A 132 2.19 14.93 -9.48
N LYS A 133 2.49 14.54 -8.24
CA LYS A 133 1.79 14.95 -7.03
C LYS A 133 2.64 15.94 -6.25
N VAL A 134 2.23 17.20 -6.27
CA VAL A 134 2.95 18.26 -5.57
C VAL A 134 2.47 18.37 -4.14
N VAL A 135 3.42 18.35 -3.21
CA VAL A 135 3.20 18.55 -1.77
C VAL A 135 4.10 19.66 -1.26
N ARG A 136 3.66 20.33 -0.21
CA ARG A 136 4.48 21.35 0.45
C ARG A 136 5.62 20.68 1.21
N THR A 137 6.83 21.23 1.10
CA THR A 137 7.99 20.77 1.89
C THR A 137 7.63 20.75 3.37
N PRO A 138 7.75 19.59 4.06
CA PRO A 138 7.53 19.51 5.49
C PRO A 138 8.53 20.41 6.25
N PRO A 139 8.10 21.11 7.30
CA PRO A 139 9.00 21.97 8.08
C PRO A 139 10.06 21.16 8.84
N ILE A 140 9.78 19.90 9.16
CA ILE A 140 10.70 18.98 9.82
C ILE A 140 10.93 17.77 8.90
N LYS A 141 12.21 17.49 8.61
CA LYS A 141 12.59 16.34 7.80
C LYS A 141 12.55 15.08 8.66
N SER A 142 11.75 14.09 8.25
CA SER A 142 11.70 12.78 8.89
C SER A 142 12.70 11.82 8.23
N ARG A 143 13.68 11.33 9.01
CA ARG A 143 14.62 10.29 8.56
C ARG A 143 13.90 8.98 8.25
N THR A 144 12.89 8.62 9.04
CA THR A 144 12.11 7.38 8.86
C THR A 144 11.38 7.38 7.52
N VAL A 145 10.70 8.47 7.18
CA VAL A 145 9.97 8.59 5.90
C VAL A 145 10.92 8.46 4.72
N LYS A 146 12.08 9.14 4.78
CA LYS A 146 13.12 9.04 3.75
C LYS A 146 13.61 7.58 3.58
N ASN A 147 13.94 6.92 4.69
CA ASN A 147 14.43 5.54 4.65
C ASN A 147 13.37 4.56 4.10
N ILE A 148 12.10 4.73 4.47
CA ILE A 148 10.99 3.92 3.95
C ILE A 148 10.87 4.09 2.43
N ARG A 149 10.89 5.33 1.94
CA ARG A 149 10.82 5.65 0.51
C ARG A 149 11.96 5.01 -0.29
N GLU A 150 13.20 5.15 0.20
CA GLU A 150 14.37 4.51 -0.41
C GLU A 150 14.27 2.98 -0.40
N PHE A 151 13.82 2.41 0.72
CA PHE A 151 13.61 0.97 0.85
C PHE A 151 12.56 0.45 -0.14
N MET A 152 11.41 1.14 -0.30
CA MET A 152 10.36 0.74 -1.23
C MET A 152 10.86 0.77 -2.68
N ARG A 153 11.64 1.80 -3.06
CA ARG A 153 12.27 1.88 -4.39
C ARG A 153 13.20 0.69 -4.66
N ASN A 154 14.04 0.33 -3.68
CA ASN A 154 15.00 -0.77 -3.82
C ASN A 154 14.32 -2.15 -3.93
N ASN A 155 13.08 -2.29 -3.46
CA ASN A 155 12.34 -3.55 -3.43
C ASN A 155 11.14 -3.58 -4.41
N LEU A 156 11.14 -2.72 -5.43
CA LEU A 156 10.06 -2.57 -6.41
C LEU A 156 9.59 -3.90 -7.00
N LYS A 157 10.54 -4.72 -7.50
CA LYS A 157 10.22 -5.97 -8.19
C LYS A 157 9.44 -6.94 -7.30
N GLU A 158 9.92 -7.14 -6.08
CA GLU A 158 9.27 -8.01 -5.10
C GLU A 158 7.91 -7.43 -4.66
N ARG A 159 7.84 -6.12 -4.45
CA ARG A 159 6.60 -5.43 -4.10
C ARG A 159 5.51 -5.62 -5.15
N LYS A 160 5.85 -5.50 -6.44
CA LYS A 160 4.89 -5.71 -7.54
C LYS A 160 4.31 -7.13 -7.51
N GLU A 161 5.15 -8.14 -7.33
CA GLU A 161 4.69 -9.53 -7.24
C GLU A 161 3.82 -9.81 -5.99
N ILE A 162 4.15 -9.18 -4.86
CA ILE A 162 3.31 -9.23 -3.65
C ILE A 162 1.93 -8.64 -3.96
N LEU A 163 1.86 -7.43 -4.55
CA LEU A 163 0.59 -6.80 -4.88
C LEU A 163 -0.24 -7.64 -5.85
N LYS A 164 0.38 -8.25 -6.86
CA LYS A 164 -0.29 -9.19 -7.77
C LYS A 164 -0.87 -10.39 -7.03
N THR A 165 -0.09 -11.01 -6.17
CA THR A 165 -0.52 -12.18 -5.38
C THR A 165 -1.69 -11.82 -4.47
N VAL A 166 -1.60 -10.70 -3.77
CA VAL A 166 -2.70 -10.19 -2.92
C VAL A 166 -3.94 -9.87 -3.75
N GLY A 167 -3.79 -9.19 -4.88
CA GLY A 167 -4.92 -8.80 -5.72
C GLY A 167 -5.68 -9.98 -6.28
N ARG A 168 -4.97 -11.01 -6.75
CA ARG A 168 -5.57 -12.27 -7.21
C ARG A 168 -6.28 -13.02 -6.08
N LYS A 169 -5.74 -13.01 -4.86
CA LYS A 169 -6.38 -13.62 -3.68
C LYS A 169 -7.66 -12.89 -3.27
N ILE A 170 -7.70 -11.55 -3.39
CA ILE A 170 -8.88 -10.73 -3.06
C ILE A 170 -10.03 -10.99 -4.04
N HIS A 171 -9.74 -11.05 -5.34
CA HIS A 171 -10.76 -11.18 -6.39
C HIS A 171 -11.14 -12.64 -6.71
N ARG A 172 -10.91 -13.56 -5.78
CA ARG A 172 -11.38 -14.95 -5.90
C ARG A 172 -12.91 -15.00 -5.80
N GLU A 173 -13.51 -15.98 -6.46
CA GLU A 173 -14.94 -16.25 -6.31
C GLU A 173 -15.25 -16.84 -4.92
N CYS A 174 -16.40 -16.48 -4.36
CA CYS A 174 -16.91 -17.11 -3.14
C CYS A 174 -17.35 -18.55 -3.41
N THR A 175 -17.13 -19.44 -2.45
CA THR A 175 -17.34 -20.88 -2.63
C THR A 175 -18.43 -21.46 -1.73
N SER A 176 -18.66 -20.85 -0.58
CA SER A 176 -19.66 -21.21 0.41
C SER A 176 -21.02 -20.60 0.10
N LYS A 177 -22.07 -21.32 0.48
CA LYS A 177 -23.45 -20.83 0.48
C LYS A 177 -23.88 -20.29 1.85
N ASP A 178 -23.10 -20.59 2.89
CA ASP A 178 -23.40 -20.15 4.25
C ASP A 178 -23.09 -18.67 4.42
N GLN A 179 -23.74 -18.04 5.40
CA GLN A 179 -23.49 -16.65 5.77
C GLN A 179 -23.46 -16.55 7.29
N TRP A 180 -22.28 -16.30 7.84
CA TRP A 180 -22.09 -15.99 9.25
C TRP A 180 -20.90 -15.06 9.42
N VAL A 181 -20.90 -14.36 10.55
CA VAL A 181 -19.79 -13.51 10.98
C VAL A 181 -19.52 -13.82 12.44
N ARG A 182 -18.26 -14.01 12.81
CA ARG A 182 -17.86 -14.19 14.21
C ARG A 182 -16.53 -13.49 14.49
N VAL A 183 -16.35 -13.13 15.76
CA VAL A 183 -15.12 -12.52 16.26
C VAL A 183 -14.54 -13.41 17.35
N THR A 184 -13.26 -13.77 17.22
CA THR A 184 -12.49 -14.46 18.26
C THR A 184 -11.52 -13.47 18.88
N ALA A 185 -11.55 -13.31 20.20
CA ALA A 185 -10.55 -12.53 20.92
C ALA A 185 -9.31 -13.38 21.20
N LEU A 186 -8.14 -12.89 20.78
CA LEU A 186 -6.85 -13.57 20.96
C LEU A 186 -5.95 -12.85 21.97
N GLY A 187 -6.29 -11.60 22.35
CA GLY A 187 -5.63 -10.81 23.38
C GLY A 187 -6.27 -9.42 23.50
N GLY A 188 -6.04 -8.71 24.60
CA GLY A 188 -6.59 -7.37 24.84
C GLY A 188 -8.03 -7.36 25.36
N CYS A 189 -8.54 -8.49 25.84
CA CYS A 189 -9.87 -8.60 26.45
C CYS A 189 -9.75 -8.79 27.97
N LYS A 190 -10.38 -7.90 28.73
CA LYS A 190 -10.25 -7.80 30.21
C LYS A 190 -8.80 -7.54 30.68
N GLU A 191 -7.99 -6.95 29.82
CA GLU A 191 -6.60 -6.55 30.05
C GLU A 191 -6.22 -5.38 29.13
N VAL A 192 -5.08 -4.74 29.39
CA VAL A 192 -4.45 -3.76 28.50
C VAL A 192 -3.15 -4.38 27.99
N GLY A 193 -2.91 -4.28 26.68
CA GLY A 193 -1.80 -4.94 26.01
C GLY A 193 -2.25 -6.05 25.08
N ARG A 194 -1.38 -6.40 24.13
CA ARG A 194 -1.51 -7.53 23.21
C ARG A 194 -2.85 -7.62 22.47
N SER A 195 -3.40 -6.48 22.07
CA SER A 195 -4.64 -6.40 21.30
C SER A 195 -4.52 -7.25 20.04
N CYS A 196 -5.45 -8.19 19.87
CA CYS A 196 -5.50 -9.06 18.72
C CYS A 196 -6.87 -9.73 18.61
N PHE A 197 -7.55 -9.50 17.49
CA PHE A 197 -8.88 -10.03 17.21
C PHE A 197 -8.91 -10.70 15.84
N LEU A 198 -9.64 -11.79 15.73
CA LEU A 198 -9.87 -12.47 14.46
C LEU A 198 -11.34 -12.33 14.07
N LEU A 199 -11.59 -11.55 13.02
CA LEU A 199 -12.88 -11.52 12.34
C LEU A 199 -12.91 -12.63 11.30
N SER A 200 -13.93 -13.48 11.32
CA SER A 200 -14.07 -14.56 10.33
C SER A 200 -15.47 -14.66 9.76
N THR A 201 -15.50 -15.12 8.51
CA THR A 201 -16.68 -15.50 7.73
C THR A 201 -16.42 -16.88 7.11
N PRO A 202 -17.39 -17.50 6.41
CA PRO A 202 -17.15 -18.72 5.64
C PRO A 202 -16.01 -18.59 4.62
N GLU A 203 -15.80 -17.38 4.08
CA GLU A 203 -14.86 -17.14 2.98
C GLU A 203 -13.54 -16.52 3.43
N SER A 204 -13.51 -15.84 4.58
CA SER A 204 -12.41 -14.93 4.91
C SER A 204 -12.04 -14.90 6.38
N ARG A 205 -10.77 -14.59 6.64
CA ARG A 205 -10.23 -14.38 8.00
C ARG A 205 -9.37 -13.12 8.02
N ILE A 206 -9.75 -12.16 8.85
CA ILE A 206 -9.08 -10.86 8.99
C ILE A 206 -8.61 -10.72 10.42
N LEU A 207 -7.30 -10.52 10.59
CA LEU A 207 -6.72 -10.23 11.88
C LEU A 207 -6.73 -8.72 12.10
N ILE A 208 -7.25 -8.26 13.23
CA ILE A 208 -7.30 -6.85 13.62
C ILE A 208 -6.37 -6.69 14.82
N ASP A 209 -5.29 -5.95 14.60
CA ASP A 209 -4.16 -5.77 15.48
C ASP A 209 -3.42 -7.07 15.85
N CYS A 210 -2.17 -6.91 16.25
CA CYS A 210 -1.31 -7.96 16.80
C CYS A 210 -0.21 -7.29 17.64
N GLY A 211 -0.55 -6.95 18.88
CA GLY A 211 0.31 -6.18 19.77
C GLY A 211 1.19 -6.97 20.73
N VAL A 212 2.15 -6.28 21.37
CA VAL A 212 2.90 -6.78 22.54
C VAL A 212 2.14 -6.53 23.84
N ASN A 213 2.43 -7.29 24.88
CA ASN A 213 1.91 -7.03 26.22
C ASN A 213 2.62 -5.82 26.86
N VAL A 214 1.89 -5.05 27.70
CA VAL A 214 2.40 -3.86 28.41
C VAL A 214 2.51 -4.12 29.94
N GLY A 215 2.12 -5.33 30.39
CA GLY A 215 2.12 -5.73 31.79
C GLY A 215 3.44 -6.30 32.30
N SER A 216 3.37 -6.94 33.48
CA SER A 216 4.54 -7.46 34.22
C SER A 216 5.34 -8.54 33.48
N ASP A 217 4.73 -9.24 32.51
CA ASP A 217 5.42 -10.17 31.62
C ASP A 217 5.37 -9.66 30.19
N GLU A 218 6.46 -9.05 29.75
CA GLU A 218 6.65 -8.53 28.38
C GLU A 218 6.70 -9.65 27.32
N ASN A 219 6.91 -10.91 27.73
CA ASN A 219 6.95 -12.06 26.80
C ASN A 219 5.55 -12.60 26.46
N MET A 220 4.50 -12.14 27.16
CA MET A 220 3.14 -12.55 26.85
C MET A 220 2.75 -12.07 25.45
N THR A 221 2.31 -13.01 24.62
CA THR A 221 1.82 -12.75 23.27
C THR A 221 0.31 -12.96 23.22
N PRO A 222 -0.37 -12.49 22.16
CA PRO A 222 -1.70 -13.00 21.82
C PRO A 222 -1.66 -14.51 21.62
N PHE A 223 -2.80 -15.19 21.75
CA PHE A 223 -2.92 -16.63 21.53
C PHE A 223 -2.85 -16.99 20.04
N LEU A 224 -1.68 -16.79 19.42
CA LEU A 224 -1.49 -16.99 17.99
C LEU A 224 -1.47 -18.47 17.60
N TYR A 225 -1.19 -19.39 18.51
CA TYR A 225 -1.00 -20.83 18.25
C TYR A 225 -2.30 -21.64 18.25
N VAL A 226 -3.47 -20.98 18.23
CA VAL A 226 -4.77 -21.64 18.23
C VAL A 226 -5.17 -22.08 16.80
N PRO A 227 -6.03 -23.11 16.65
CA PRO A 227 -6.48 -23.62 15.35
C PRO A 227 -7.17 -22.57 14.46
N GLU A 228 -7.75 -21.52 15.05
CA GLU A 228 -8.38 -20.44 14.31
C GLU A 228 -7.37 -19.59 13.52
N VAL A 229 -6.12 -19.53 13.99
CA VAL A 229 -5.04 -18.70 13.43
C VAL A 229 -4.03 -19.54 12.64
N PHE A 230 -3.67 -20.74 13.11
CA PHE A 230 -2.74 -21.63 12.40
C PHE A 230 -3.45 -22.56 11.41
N PRO A 231 -2.92 -22.76 10.19
CA PRO A 231 -1.76 -22.07 9.60
C PRO A 231 -2.06 -20.60 9.21
N LEU A 232 -1.03 -19.74 9.32
CA LEU A 232 -1.14 -18.30 9.04
C LEU A 232 -1.51 -17.98 7.58
N SER A 233 -1.34 -18.92 6.65
CA SER A 233 -1.77 -18.79 5.25
C SER A 233 -3.29 -18.61 5.10
N TYR A 234 -4.07 -19.02 6.10
CA TYR A 234 -5.52 -18.81 6.14
C TYR A 234 -5.93 -17.37 6.46
N ILE A 235 -5.01 -16.55 6.98
CA ILE A 235 -5.29 -15.14 7.20
C ILE A 235 -5.24 -14.41 5.86
N ASP A 236 -6.33 -13.74 5.50
CA ASP A 236 -6.44 -12.96 4.27
C ASP A 236 -5.77 -11.61 4.39
N ALA A 237 -5.87 -10.98 5.56
CA ALA A 237 -5.29 -9.68 5.83
C ALA A 237 -5.06 -9.45 7.31
N VAL A 238 -4.11 -8.55 7.61
CA VAL A 238 -3.93 -7.94 8.92
C VAL A 238 -4.29 -6.46 8.82
N ILE A 239 -5.10 -5.95 9.73
CA ILE A 239 -5.43 -4.54 9.85
C ILE A 239 -4.73 -4.01 11.10
N VAL A 240 -3.99 -2.91 10.98
CA VAL A 240 -3.40 -2.20 12.11
C VAL A 240 -4.17 -0.90 12.32
N THR A 241 -4.80 -0.77 13.49
CA THR A 241 -5.63 0.37 13.84
C THR A 241 -4.80 1.64 14.02
N HIS A 242 -3.72 1.56 14.78
CA HIS A 242 -2.79 2.66 15.03
C HIS A 242 -1.41 2.13 15.44
N ALA A 243 -0.45 3.04 15.63
CA ALA A 243 0.96 2.67 15.68
C ALA A 243 1.48 2.23 17.05
N HIS A 244 0.67 2.23 18.12
CA HIS A 244 1.18 1.82 19.43
C HIS A 244 1.58 0.34 19.45
N LEU A 245 2.63 0.03 20.21
CA LEU A 245 3.23 -1.31 20.28
C LEU A 245 2.24 -2.39 20.73
N ASP A 246 1.29 -2.05 21.59
CA ASP A 246 0.23 -2.94 22.05
C ASP A 246 -0.85 -3.25 20.99
N HIS A 247 -0.70 -2.72 19.78
CA HIS A 247 -1.54 -3.01 18.61
C HIS A 247 -0.76 -3.52 17.39
N GLN A 248 0.51 -3.15 17.20
CA GLN A 248 1.28 -3.59 16.03
C GLN A 248 2.62 -4.26 16.35
N GLY A 249 2.98 -4.35 17.62
CA GLY A 249 4.33 -4.71 18.04
C GLY A 249 4.68 -6.16 17.75
N LEU A 250 3.71 -7.03 17.46
CA LEU A 250 3.94 -8.42 17.06
C LEU A 250 3.52 -8.73 15.62
N VAL A 251 3.13 -7.74 14.82
CA VAL A 251 2.89 -7.97 13.38
C VAL A 251 4.11 -8.61 12.68
N PRO A 252 5.37 -8.18 12.94
CA PRO A 252 6.54 -8.84 12.36
C PRO A 252 6.71 -10.31 12.81
N LEU A 253 6.16 -10.69 13.96
CA LEU A 253 6.18 -12.08 14.42
C LEU A 253 5.31 -12.98 13.53
N LEU A 254 4.21 -12.47 12.98
CA LEU A 254 3.39 -13.20 12.01
C LEU A 254 4.21 -13.56 10.77
N PHE A 255 5.00 -12.62 10.25
CA PHE A 255 5.88 -12.85 9.10
C PHE A 255 7.00 -13.84 9.41
N LYS A 256 7.54 -13.82 10.65
CA LYS A 256 8.50 -14.81 11.14
C LYS A 256 7.90 -16.23 11.13
N TYR A 257 6.60 -16.34 11.43
CA TYR A 257 5.87 -17.61 11.44
C TYR A 257 5.24 -17.99 10.10
N GLY A 258 5.55 -17.27 9.01
CA GLY A 258 5.16 -17.65 7.66
C GLY A 258 3.90 -16.97 7.12
N TYR A 259 3.43 -15.88 7.73
CA TYR A 259 2.46 -15.01 7.09
C TYR A 259 3.08 -14.30 5.86
N GLU A 260 2.31 -14.22 4.78
CA GLU A 260 2.72 -13.62 3.49
C GLU A 260 1.62 -12.73 2.89
N GLY A 261 0.57 -12.44 3.65
CA GLY A 261 -0.52 -11.58 3.22
C GLY A 261 -0.27 -10.08 3.47
N PRO A 262 -1.21 -9.22 3.10
CA PRO A 262 -1.10 -7.77 3.26
C PRO A 262 -1.26 -7.31 4.73
N VAL A 263 -0.71 -6.14 5.03
CA VAL A 263 -1.00 -5.35 6.24
C VAL A 263 -1.64 -4.03 5.82
N TYR A 264 -2.87 -3.77 6.24
CA TYR A 264 -3.57 -2.52 5.96
C TYR A 264 -3.51 -1.57 7.15
N CYS A 265 -3.13 -0.33 6.91
CA CYS A 265 -3.11 0.73 7.91
C CYS A 265 -3.11 2.10 7.23
N THR A 266 -3.17 3.19 8.01
CA THR A 266 -3.02 4.54 7.43
C THR A 266 -1.55 4.84 7.06
N PRO A 267 -1.27 5.75 6.10
CA PRO A 267 0.11 6.13 5.79
C PRO A 267 0.92 6.59 7.03
N PRO A 268 0.38 7.42 7.94
CA PRO A 268 1.08 7.76 9.20
C PRO A 268 1.32 6.55 10.11
N THR A 269 0.34 5.64 10.20
CA THR A 269 0.49 4.40 11.00
C THR A 269 1.65 3.55 10.49
N ARG A 270 1.82 3.40 9.17
CA ARG A 270 2.96 2.68 8.58
C ARG A 270 4.29 3.27 9.03
N ASP A 271 4.43 4.60 8.95
CA ASP A 271 5.71 5.27 9.21
C ASP A 271 6.08 5.18 10.70
N LEU A 272 5.10 5.41 11.59
CA LEU A 272 5.28 5.26 13.03
C LEU A 272 5.48 3.79 13.43
N MET A 273 4.82 2.86 12.75
CA MET A 273 4.96 1.43 13.00
C MET A 273 6.41 0.97 12.79
N VAL A 274 7.01 1.36 11.67
CA VAL A 274 8.42 1.04 11.38
C VAL A 274 9.35 1.66 12.42
N LEU A 275 9.13 2.92 12.78
CA LEU A 275 9.93 3.61 13.79
C LEU A 275 9.90 2.88 15.14
N LEU A 276 8.69 2.63 15.66
CA LEU A 276 8.49 2.05 16.98
C LEU A 276 8.93 0.58 17.03
N GLN A 277 8.76 -0.19 15.96
CA GLN A 277 9.23 -1.59 15.92
C GLN A 277 10.76 -1.69 15.89
N LEU A 278 11.44 -0.78 15.17
CA LEU A 278 12.91 -0.73 15.15
C LEU A 278 13.46 -0.32 16.53
N ASP A 279 12.84 0.67 17.15
CA ASP A 279 13.19 1.11 18.50
C ASP A 279 12.96 -0.01 19.54
N TYR A 280 11.83 -0.71 19.46
CA TYR A 280 11.50 -1.81 20.36
C TYR A 280 12.56 -2.91 20.39
N ILE A 281 13.02 -3.38 19.21
CA ILE A 281 14.05 -4.42 19.16
C ILE A 281 15.44 -3.92 19.58
N ASP A 282 15.75 -2.65 19.34
CA ASP A 282 17.02 -2.02 19.73
C ASP A 282 17.10 -1.84 21.25
N VAL A 283 16.04 -1.33 21.86
CA VAL A 283 15.91 -1.21 23.32
C VAL A 283 15.96 -2.59 23.98
N ALA A 284 15.20 -3.57 23.47
CA ALA A 284 15.22 -4.94 24.01
C ALA A 284 16.63 -5.54 23.97
N ALA A 285 17.38 -5.34 22.88
CA ALA A 285 18.75 -5.81 22.76
C ALA A 285 19.70 -5.12 23.76
N LYS A 286 19.58 -3.80 23.95
CA LYS A 286 20.40 -3.01 24.90
C LYS A 286 20.11 -3.36 26.36
N GLU A 287 18.87 -3.69 26.69
CA GLU A 287 18.46 -4.12 28.03
C GLU A 287 18.74 -5.61 28.30
N GLY A 288 19.26 -6.36 27.33
CA GLY A 288 19.51 -7.80 27.47
C GLY A 288 18.23 -8.65 27.50
N LYS A 289 17.11 -8.09 27.04
CA LYS A 289 15.82 -8.78 26.90
C LYS A 289 15.77 -9.56 25.58
N LYS A 290 14.89 -10.57 25.53
CA LYS A 290 14.70 -11.39 24.32
C LYS A 290 13.88 -10.62 23.28
N SER A 291 14.46 -10.36 22.11
CA SER A 291 13.70 -9.84 20.98
C SER A 291 12.83 -10.95 20.34
N PRO A 292 11.53 -10.72 20.09
CA PRO A 292 10.67 -11.72 19.45
C PRO A 292 11.01 -11.94 17.96
N TYR A 293 11.60 -10.95 17.29
CA TYR A 293 11.97 -10.99 15.87
C TYR A 293 13.17 -10.10 15.56
N GLU A 294 13.72 -10.22 14.35
CA GLU A 294 14.84 -9.42 13.86
C GLU A 294 14.35 -8.29 12.95
N SER A 295 15.22 -7.31 12.68
CA SER A 295 14.91 -6.17 11.80
C SER A 295 14.47 -6.59 10.39
N GLY A 296 14.93 -7.75 9.89
CA GLY A 296 14.50 -8.33 8.63
C GLY A 296 12.99 -8.66 8.57
N MET A 297 12.34 -8.89 9.72
CA MET A 297 10.89 -9.10 9.75
C MET A 297 10.12 -7.78 9.66
N ILE A 298 10.69 -6.69 10.17
CA ILE A 298 10.11 -5.34 10.03
C ILE A 298 10.16 -4.91 8.56
N THR A 299 11.27 -5.17 7.87
CA THR A 299 11.37 -4.89 6.43
C THR A 299 10.45 -5.79 5.60
N LYS A 300 10.27 -7.07 5.96
CA LYS A 300 9.26 -7.94 5.33
C LYS A 300 7.84 -7.41 5.56
N THR A 301 7.52 -6.97 6.78
CA THR A 301 6.22 -6.34 7.12
C THR A 301 5.97 -5.09 6.27
N LEU A 302 6.97 -4.23 6.14
CA LEU A 302 6.88 -3.02 5.32
C LEU A 302 6.60 -3.33 3.85
N LYS A 303 7.26 -4.35 3.27
CA LYS A 303 7.00 -4.80 1.89
C LYS A 303 5.56 -5.26 1.66
N HIS A 304 4.88 -5.75 2.70
CA HIS A 304 3.50 -6.22 2.65
C HIS A 304 2.49 -5.15 3.12
N THR A 305 2.96 -4.00 3.58
CA THR A 305 2.07 -2.94 4.07
C THR A 305 1.45 -2.18 2.90
N ILE A 306 0.11 -2.07 2.88
CA ILE A 306 -0.67 -1.34 1.87
C ILE A 306 -1.39 -0.19 2.60
N PRO A 307 -0.86 1.04 2.51
CA PRO A 307 -1.45 2.18 3.21
C PRO A 307 -2.78 2.59 2.57
N LEU A 308 -3.77 2.93 3.39
CA LEU A 308 -5.10 3.39 2.97
C LEU A 308 -5.42 4.74 3.65
N ASP A 309 -5.87 5.71 2.85
CA ASP A 309 -6.35 6.99 3.37
C ASP A 309 -7.73 6.87 4.02
N LEU A 310 -8.03 7.75 4.98
CA LEU A 310 -9.34 7.77 5.66
C LEU A 310 -10.50 8.05 4.69
N SER A 311 -10.27 8.87 3.66
CA SER A 311 -11.25 9.17 2.62
C SER A 311 -11.61 7.96 1.76
N LEU A 312 -10.77 6.93 1.76
CA LEU A 312 -10.97 5.68 1.05
C LEU A 312 -11.81 4.66 1.85
N ILE A 313 -12.30 5.01 3.05
CA ILE A 313 -13.10 4.13 3.93
C ILE A 313 -14.62 4.33 3.72
N HIS A 314 -15.04 5.33 2.96
CA HIS A 314 -16.45 5.49 2.60
C HIS A 314 -16.87 4.48 1.52
N ILE A 315 -17.65 3.50 1.95
CA ILE A 315 -18.45 2.57 1.13
C ILE A 315 -19.76 3.26 0.77
#